data_AF-A0A811TWS1-F1
#
_entry.id   AF-A0A811TWS1-F1
#
_cell.length_a   1.000
_cell.length_b   1.000
_cell.length_c   1.000
_cell.angle_alpha   90.00
_cell.angle_beta   90.00
_cell.angle_gamma   90.00
#
_symmetry.space_group_name_H-M   'P 1'
#
loop_
_entity.id
_entity.type
_entity.pdbx_description
1 polymer ?
#
loop_
_entity_poly.entity_id
_entity_poly.type
_entity_poly.pdbx_seq_one_letter_code
_entity_poly.pdbx_strand_id
1 'polypeptide(L)'
;MQYEIARVEFDAYRMDLENTKPELPQSPVTEEAQKNFSHHKELYEKLRADVAIKMQFLDENRIKVMHKQLVLLHNAIAAYFSGNAVALESTMKQFNIKLKAPNSATGSWLEQ
;
A
#
# COMPACT_ATOMS: atom_id res chain seq x y z
N MET A 1 -16.84 -6.17 -3.16
CA MET A 1 -18.15 -6.75 -2.80
C MET A 1 -18.81 -7.42 -4.00
N GLN A 2 -18.96 -6.74 -5.14
CA GLN A 2 -19.65 -7.30 -6.33
C GLN A 2 -19.12 -8.65 -6.85
N TYR A 3 -17.81 -8.86 -6.93
CA TYR A 3 -17.25 -10.15 -7.35
C TYR A 3 -17.61 -11.31 -6.40
N GLU A 4 -17.57 -11.06 -5.09
CA GLU A 4 -17.91 -12.07 -4.08
C GLU A 4 -19.41 -12.41 -4.11
N ILE A 5 -20.26 -11.40 -4.30
CA ILE A 5 -21.72 -11.60 -4.49
C ILE A 5 -21.98 -12.45 -5.74
N ALA A 6 -21.39 -12.08 -6.89
CA ALA A 6 -21.56 -12.82 -8.13
C ALA A 6 -21.01 -14.26 -8.06
N ARG A 7 -19.96 -14.51 -7.28
CA ARG A 7 -19.46 -15.87 -7.04
C ARG A 7 -20.47 -16.70 -6.26
N VAL A 8 -21.04 -16.16 -5.18
CA VAL A 8 -22.04 -16.83 -4.35
C VAL A 8 -23.32 -17.11 -5.14
N GLU A 9 -23.78 -16.14 -5.94
CA GLU A 9 -24.93 -16.31 -6.83
C GLU A 9 -24.66 -17.41 -7.87
N PHE A 10 -23.51 -17.36 -8.55
CA PHE A 10 -23.12 -18.41 -9.49
C PHE A 10 -23.10 -19.82 -8.86
N ASP A 11 -22.52 -19.96 -7.66
CA ASP A 11 -22.46 -21.24 -6.94
C ASP A 11 -23.87 -21.75 -6.56
N ALA A 12 -24.78 -20.85 -6.18
CA ALA A 12 -26.17 -21.18 -5.88
C ALA A 12 -26.92 -21.69 -7.13
N TYR A 13 -26.86 -20.96 -8.25
CA TYR A 13 -27.54 -21.36 -9.49
C TYR A 13 -26.93 -22.61 -10.14
N ARG A 14 -25.63 -22.86 -9.93
CA ARG A 14 -25.01 -24.13 -10.33
C ARG A 14 -25.62 -25.30 -9.54
N MET A 15 -25.76 -25.14 -8.22
CA MET A 15 -26.34 -26.18 -7.37
C MET A 15 -27.82 -26.41 -7.68
N ASP A 16 -28.59 -25.36 -7.99
CA ASP A 16 -29.99 -25.48 -8.41
C ASP A 16 -30.12 -26.26 -9.73
N LEU A 17 -29.24 -25.97 -10.71
CA LEU A 17 -29.20 -26.71 -11.97
C LEU A 17 -28.86 -28.19 -11.75
N GLU A 18 -27.85 -28.49 -10.92
CA GLU A 18 -27.46 -29.86 -10.55
C GLU A 18 -28.58 -30.63 -9.83
N ASN A 19 -29.39 -29.94 -9.01
CA ASN A 19 -30.51 -30.51 -8.27
C ASN A 19 -31.80 -30.65 -9.10
N THR A 20 -31.84 -30.08 -10.31
CA THR A 20 -33.01 -30.19 -11.19
C THR A 20 -33.05 -31.61 -11.76
N LYS A 21 -33.92 -32.47 -11.21
CA LYS A 21 -33.98 -33.90 -11.56
C LYS A 21 -34.17 -34.15 -13.07
N PRO A 22 -33.47 -35.14 -13.64
CA PRO A 22 -33.54 -35.48 -15.07
C PRO A 22 -34.81 -36.23 -15.49
N GLU A 23 -35.79 -36.42 -14.60
CA GLU A 23 -36.97 -37.27 -14.86
C GLU A 23 -37.83 -36.80 -16.05
N LEU A 24 -37.69 -35.55 -16.50
CA LEU A 24 -38.26 -35.04 -17.74
C LEU A 24 -37.19 -34.24 -18.52
N PRO A 25 -36.54 -34.83 -19.54
CA PRO A 25 -35.71 -34.06 -20.44
C PRO A 25 -36.62 -33.05 -21.15
N GLN A 26 -36.40 -31.76 -20.91
CA GLN A 26 -37.18 -30.62 -21.43
C GLN A 26 -38.49 -30.28 -20.69
N SER A 27 -38.42 -30.16 -19.35
CA SER A 27 -39.43 -29.37 -18.64
C SER A 27 -39.09 -27.86 -18.70
N PRO A 28 -40.08 -26.95 -18.68
CA PRO A 28 -39.84 -25.51 -18.63
C PRO A 28 -38.99 -25.08 -17.41
N VAL A 29 -39.04 -25.84 -16.32
CA VAL A 29 -38.23 -25.62 -15.11
C VAL A 29 -36.74 -25.84 -15.39
N THR A 30 -36.41 -26.86 -16.19
CA THR A 30 -35.02 -27.19 -16.56
C THR A 30 -34.43 -26.14 -17.51
N GLU A 31 -35.25 -25.61 -18.42
CA GLU A 31 -34.84 -24.56 -19.35
C GLU A 31 -34.60 -23.21 -18.62
N GLU A 32 -35.47 -22.86 -17.67
CA GLU A 32 -35.29 -21.68 -16.83
C GLU A 32 -34.06 -21.78 -15.93
N ALA A 33 -33.82 -22.94 -15.32
CA ALA A 33 -32.60 -23.21 -14.54
C ALA A 33 -31.33 -23.06 -15.40
N GLN A 34 -31.33 -23.58 -16.62
CA GLN A 34 -30.20 -23.47 -17.55
C GLN A 34 -29.92 -22.02 -17.97
N LYS A 35 -30.98 -21.25 -18.24
CA LYS A 35 -30.87 -19.82 -18.58
C LYS A 35 -30.29 -19.02 -17.41
N ASN A 36 -30.79 -19.24 -16.19
CA ASN A 36 -30.32 -18.55 -15.00
C ASN A 36 -28.86 -18.89 -14.69
N PHE A 37 -28.48 -20.16 -14.77
CA PHE A 37 -27.08 -20.58 -14.63
C PHE A 37 -26.16 -19.88 -15.64
N SER A 38 -26.56 -19.84 -16.92
CA SER A 38 -25.76 -19.23 -17.98
C SER A 38 -25.57 -17.72 -17.74
N HIS A 39 -26.62 -17.02 -17.31
CA HIS A 39 -26.55 -15.60 -16.98
C HIS A 39 -25.58 -15.30 -15.83
N HIS A 40 -25.70 -16.03 -14.72
CA HIS A 40 -24.84 -15.82 -13.55
C HIS A 40 -23.39 -16.25 -13.80
N LYS A 41 -23.18 -17.25 -14.65
CA LYS A 41 -21.86 -17.66 -15.12
C LYS A 41 -21.15 -16.53 -15.88
N GLU A 42 -21.81 -15.93 -16.86
CA GLU A 42 -21.24 -14.83 -17.65
C GLU A 42 -20.89 -13.62 -16.78
N LEU A 43 -21.79 -13.26 -15.85
CA LEU A 43 -21.57 -12.16 -14.93
C LEU A 43 -20.36 -12.42 -14.01
N TYR A 44 -20.28 -13.61 -13.43
CA TYR A 44 -19.16 -14.02 -12.59
C TYR A 44 -17.83 -14.04 -13.36
N GLU A 45 -17.79 -14.64 -14.55
CA GLU A 45 -16.57 -14.71 -15.37
C GLU A 45 -16.07 -13.31 -15.77
N LYS A 46 -16.98 -12.41 -16.15
CA LYS A 46 -16.64 -11.01 -16.42
C LYS A 46 -16.04 -10.31 -15.21
N LEU A 47 -16.71 -10.40 -14.05
CA LEU A 47 -16.22 -9.78 -12.81
C LEU A 47 -14.89 -10.39 -12.35
N ARG A 48 -14.70 -11.69 -12.57
CA ARG A 48 -13.43 -12.38 -12.28
C ARG A 48 -12.29 -11.80 -13.11
N ALA A 49 -12.50 -11.63 -14.41
CA ALA A 49 -11.52 -11.03 -15.31
C ALA A 49 -11.17 -9.59 -14.89
N ASP A 50 -12.19 -8.78 -14.58
CA ASP A 50 -12.01 -7.40 -14.11
C ASP A 50 -11.19 -7.33 -12.81
N VAL A 51 -11.45 -8.23 -11.85
CA VAL A 51 -10.70 -8.30 -10.59
C VAL A 51 -9.25 -8.74 -10.84
N ALA A 52 -9.02 -9.71 -11.71
CA ALA A 52 -7.67 -10.17 -12.05
C ALA A 52 -6.81 -9.03 -12.62
N ILE A 53 -7.37 -8.26 -13.56
CA ILE A 53 -6.71 -7.08 -14.15
C ILE A 53 -6.44 -6.02 -13.07
N LYS A 54 -7.43 -5.72 -12.20
CA LYS A 54 -7.25 -4.75 -11.11
C LYS A 54 -6.17 -5.16 -10.12
N MET A 55 -6.03 -6.46 -9.83
CA MET A 55 -4.96 -6.97 -8.97
C MET A 55 -3.59 -6.77 -9.59
N GLN A 56 -3.43 -7.01 -10.89
CA GLN A 56 -2.17 -6.73 -11.60
C GLN A 56 -1.78 -5.25 -11.50
N PHE A 57 -2.73 -4.35 -11.76
CA PHE A 57 -2.49 -2.91 -11.61
C PHE A 57 -2.16 -2.50 -10.16
N LEU A 58 -2.80 -3.15 -9.18
CA LEU A 58 -2.54 -2.88 -7.78
C LEU A 58 -1.11 -3.30 -7.39
N ASP A 59 -0.64 -4.44 -7.88
CA ASP A 59 0.73 -4.90 -7.66
C ASP A 59 1.76 -3.96 -8.29
N GLU A 60 1.52 -3.49 -9.51
CA GLU A 60 2.36 -2.46 -10.13
C GLU A 60 2.37 -1.15 -9.33
N ASN A 61 1.20 -0.72 -8.85
CA ASN A 61 1.07 0.48 -8.04
C ASN A 61 1.80 0.33 -6.70
N ARG A 62 1.72 -0.85 -6.07
CA ARG A 62 2.42 -1.16 -4.82
C ARG A 62 3.91 -0.93 -4.96
N ILE A 63 4.53 -1.42 -6.03
CA ILE A 63 5.97 -1.23 -6.28
C ILE A 63 6.31 0.26 -6.41
N LYS A 64 5.52 1.01 -7.20
CA LYS A 64 5.73 2.45 -7.41
C LYS A 64 5.60 3.26 -6.12
N VAL A 65 4.57 2.96 -5.32
CA VAL A 65 4.34 3.61 -4.02
C VAL A 65 5.48 3.28 -3.05
N MET A 66 5.82 2.00 -2.90
CA MET A 66 6.88 1.58 -1.99
C MET A 66 8.23 2.21 -2.35
N HIS A 67 8.58 2.26 -3.63
CA HIS A 67 9.81 2.92 -4.08
C HIS A 67 9.83 4.40 -3.66
N LYS A 68 8.74 5.14 -3.94
CA LYS A 68 8.63 6.56 -3.55
C LYS A 68 8.75 6.75 -2.04
N GLN A 69 8.06 5.92 -1.25
CA GLN A 69 8.07 6.04 0.21
C GLN A 69 9.44 5.70 0.81
N LEU A 70 10.14 4.69 0.28
CA LEU A 70 11.49 4.35 0.73
C LEU A 70 12.50 5.46 0.41
N VAL A 71 12.40 6.08 -0.76
CA VAL A 71 13.25 7.22 -1.11
C VAL A 71 12.97 8.42 -0.20
N LEU A 72 11.69 8.75 0.04
CA LEU A 72 11.34 9.83 0.97
C LEU A 72 11.83 9.56 2.39
N LEU A 73 11.71 8.32 2.86
CA LEU A 73 12.21 7.91 4.17
C LEU A 73 13.74 8.06 4.24
N HIS A 74 14.46 7.58 3.22
CA HIS A 74 15.91 7.72 3.15
C HIS A 74 16.34 9.18 3.20
N ASN A 75 15.70 10.04 2.40
CA ASN A 75 15.99 11.48 2.36
C ASN A 75 15.70 12.16 3.70
N ALA A 76 14.60 11.80 4.37
CA ALA A 76 14.27 12.34 5.69
C ALA A 76 15.31 11.94 6.75
N ILE A 77 15.76 10.68 6.74
CA ILE A 77 16.78 10.18 7.65
C ILE A 77 18.13 10.87 7.38
N ALA A 78 18.54 10.98 6.12
CA ALA A 78 19.78 11.66 5.74
C ALA A 78 19.78 13.13 6.16
N ALA A 79 18.67 13.85 5.95
CA ALA A 79 18.52 15.24 6.37
C ALA A 79 18.54 15.40 7.90
N TYR A 80 17.94 14.47 8.64
CA TYR A 80 17.97 14.47 10.10
C TYR A 80 19.40 14.34 10.64
N PHE A 81 20.16 13.34 10.16
CA PHE A 81 21.53 13.13 10.63
C PHE A 81 22.48 14.24 10.17
N SER A 82 22.38 14.71 8.94
CA SER A 82 23.23 15.81 8.46
C SER A 82 22.95 17.11 9.20
N GLY A 83 21.68 17.44 9.44
CA GLY A 83 21.27 18.59 10.25
C GLY A 83 21.80 18.51 11.68
N ASN A 84 21.70 17.34 12.32
CA ASN A 84 22.21 17.13 13.67
C ASN A 84 23.74 17.24 13.73
N ALA A 85 24.45 16.69 12.75
CA ALA A 85 25.91 16.80 12.66
C ALA A 85 26.35 18.26 12.54
N VAL A 86 25.68 19.04 11.68
CA VAL A 86 25.95 20.47 11.50
C VAL A 86 25.67 21.27 12.77
N ALA A 87 24.55 21.00 13.46
CA ALA A 87 24.19 21.66 14.71
C ALA A 87 25.20 21.35 15.84
N LEU A 88 25.66 20.10 15.93
CA LEU A 88 26.66 19.69 16.89
C LEU A 88 28.01 20.37 16.63
N GLU A 89 28.46 20.39 15.38
CA GLU A 89 29.72 21.04 14.99
C GLU A 89 29.68 22.55 15.29
N SER A 90 28.56 23.21 14.99
CA SER A 90 28.35 24.63 15.31
C SER A 90 28.44 24.89 16.81
N THR A 91 27.75 24.07 17.62
CA THR A 91 27.80 24.15 19.08
C THR A 91 29.23 23.99 19.60
N MET A 92 29.97 23.00 19.09
CA MET A 92 31.36 22.76 19.50
C MET A 92 32.30 23.93 19.15
N LYS A 93 32.13 24.53 17.96
CA LYS A 93 32.88 25.75 17.57
C LYS A 93 32.57 26.91 18.52
N GLN A 94 31.30 27.14 18.86
CA GLN A 94 30.92 28.19 19.81
C GLN A 94 31.53 27.98 21.20
N PHE A 95 31.55 26.74 21.72
CA PHE A 95 32.21 26.41 22.98
C PHE A 95 33.73 26.67 22.92
N ASN A 96 34.41 26.24 21.87
CA ASN A 96 35.86 26.44 21.72
C ASN A 96 36.24 27.93 21.61
N ILE A 97 35.43 28.76 20.96
CA ILE A 97 35.64 30.22 20.90
C ILE A 97 35.47 30.83 22.30
N LYS A 98 34.40 30.44 23.01
CA LYS A 98 34.15 30.90 24.38
C LYS A 98 35.20 30.44 25.38
N LEU A 99 35.88 29.31 25.16
CA LEU A 99 36.98 28.84 26.02
C LEU A 99 38.31 29.59 25.76
N LYS A 100 38.53 30.10 24.55
CA LYS A 100 39.69 30.96 24.24
C LYS A 100 39.50 32.41 24.72
N ALA A 101 38.25 32.88 24.78
CA ALA A 101 37.90 34.24 25.20
C ALA A 101 37.98 34.60 26.71
N PRO A 102 38.02 33.70 27.73
CA PRO A 102 38.01 34.12 29.13
C PRO A 102 39.41 34.39 29.70
N ASN A 103 40.49 34.03 28.99
CA ASN A 103 41.86 34.15 29.51
C ASN A 103 42.79 35.03 28.66
N SER A 104 42.27 35.75 27.67
CA SER A 104 43.04 36.78 26.94
C SER A 104 42.97 38.16 27.60
N ALA A 105 42.40 38.26 28.81
CA ALA A 105 42.27 39.49 29.58
C ALA A 105 42.72 39.35 31.04
N THR A 106 43.75 38.56 31.33
CA THR A 106 44.63 38.91 32.45
C THR A 106 45.64 39.92 31.91
N GLY A 107 45.21 41.18 31.86
CA GLY A 107 46.10 42.31 31.69
C GLY A 107 47.22 42.22 32.73
N SER A 108 48.43 42.44 32.24
CA SER A 108 49.63 42.67 33.04
C SER A 108 49.32 43.61 34.20
N TRP A 109 49.34 43.10 35.44
CA TRP A 109 49.18 43.87 36.69
C TRP A 109 50.47 43.91 37.51
N LEU A 110 51.62 43.70 36.86
CA LEU A 110 52.94 43.60 37.51
C LEU A 110 53.98 44.56 36.89
N GLU A 111 53.55 45.77 36.56
CA GLU A 111 54.43 46.93 36.42
C GLU A 111 53.85 48.09 37.25
N GLN A 112 54.25 48.16 38.52
CA GLN A 112 54.66 49.36 39.29
C GLN A 112 54.75 49.08 40.79
#